data_AF-A0A8J3U1B0-F1
#
_entry.id   AF-A0A8J3U1B0-F1
#
_cell.length_a   1.000
_cell.length_b   1.000
_cell.length_c   1.000
_cell.angle_alpha   90.00
_cell.angle_beta   90.00
_cell.angle_gamma   90.00
#
_symmetry.space_group_name_H-M   'P 1'
#
loop_
_entity.id
_entity.type
_entity.pdbx_description
1 polymer ?
#
loop_
_entity_poly.entity_id
_entity_poly.type
_entity_poly.pdbx_seq_one_letter_code
_entity_poly.pdbx_strand_id
1 'polypeptide(L)'
;MAAMARLEHLGAARFKAGLDDAFALVAGRFRRREVRLRARACIEGLLSGLERKNGWSPAEYAGELTPDGMQRLFNAATWDVDGVRDDVRDCAIDHLGDADGVLVGDDTGFEKKGVCSAGVQRQYTGTAGKITNCQIGVFLGYASSSSRAQPPKHRGSQGPADRTDRDQPQR
;
A
#
# COMPACT_ATOMS: atom_id res chain seq x y z
N MET A 1 0.77 -21.76 -27.23
CA MET A 1 0.88 -21.92 -25.76
C MET A 1 2.26 -21.53 -25.20
N ALA A 2 3.39 -21.88 -25.83
CA ALA A 2 4.74 -21.49 -25.33
C ALA A 2 5.07 -19.98 -25.40
N ALA A 3 4.50 -19.24 -26.37
CA ALA A 3 4.73 -17.80 -26.51
C ALA A 3 4.07 -16.95 -25.40
N MET A 4 2.91 -17.38 -24.89
CA MET A 4 2.22 -16.70 -23.78
C MET A 4 2.97 -16.85 -22.45
N ALA A 5 3.40 -18.07 -22.11
CA ALA A 5 4.21 -18.31 -20.92
C ALA A 5 5.55 -17.56 -20.96
N ARG A 6 6.14 -17.39 -22.16
CA ARG A 6 7.37 -16.61 -22.35
C ARG A 6 7.15 -15.10 -22.16
N LEU A 7 6.00 -14.56 -22.57
CA LEU A 7 5.64 -13.15 -22.35
C LEU A 7 5.31 -12.86 -20.87
N GLU A 8 4.62 -13.78 -20.19
CA GLU A 8 4.40 -13.68 -18.74
C GLU A 8 5.72 -13.77 -17.97
N HIS A 9 6.62 -14.65 -18.37
CA HIS A 9 7.95 -14.78 -17.76
C HIS A 9 8.83 -13.54 -17.99
N LEU A 10 8.79 -12.94 -19.19
CA LEU A 10 9.50 -11.69 -19.49
C LEU A 10 8.89 -10.50 -18.73
N GLY A 11 7.56 -10.46 -18.58
CA GLY A 11 6.86 -9.46 -17.77
C GLY A 11 7.24 -9.57 -16.29
N ALA A 12 7.26 -10.78 -15.75
CA ALA A 12 7.66 -11.06 -14.37
C ALA A 12 9.15 -10.74 -14.13
N ALA A 13 10.03 -11.08 -15.07
CA ALA A 13 11.46 -10.77 -14.97
C ALA A 13 11.73 -9.26 -15.02
N ARG A 14 11.07 -8.53 -15.93
CA ARG A 14 11.18 -7.06 -16.02
C ARG A 14 10.60 -6.38 -14.79
N PHE A 15 9.48 -6.88 -14.28
CA PHE A 15 8.88 -6.43 -13.05
C PHE A 15 9.82 -6.64 -11.86
N LYS A 16 10.43 -7.83 -11.76
CA LYS A 16 11.39 -8.16 -10.71
C LYS A 16 12.64 -7.28 -10.79
N ALA A 17 13.22 -7.10 -11.97
CA ALA A 17 14.37 -6.22 -12.17
C ALA A 17 14.05 -4.77 -11.77
N GLY A 18 12.90 -4.25 -12.22
CA GLY A 18 12.46 -2.91 -11.82
C GLY A 18 12.22 -2.77 -10.32
N LEU A 19 11.71 -3.83 -9.66
CA LEU A 19 11.56 -3.85 -8.21
C LEU A 19 12.90 -3.94 -7.48
N ASP A 20 13.86 -4.70 -8.00
CA ASP A 20 15.20 -4.79 -7.43
C ASP A 20 15.91 -3.44 -7.51
N ASP A 21 15.84 -2.75 -8.65
CA ASP A 21 16.38 -1.41 -8.83
C ASP A 21 15.68 -0.39 -7.90
N ALA A 22 14.34 -0.39 -7.87
CA ALA A 22 13.57 0.50 -7.01
C ALA A 22 13.85 0.25 -5.52
N PHE A 23 13.97 -1.02 -5.11
CA PHE A 23 14.29 -1.34 -3.73
C PHE A 23 15.74 -1.00 -3.39
N ALA A 24 16.68 -1.11 -4.34
CA ALA A 24 18.08 -0.73 -4.13
C ALA A 24 18.23 0.75 -3.74
N LEU A 25 17.38 1.64 -4.30
CA LEU A 25 17.35 3.06 -3.94
C LEU A 25 17.16 3.28 -2.43
N VAL A 26 16.21 2.54 -1.84
CA VAL A 26 15.81 2.71 -0.43
C VAL A 26 16.49 1.72 0.51
N ALA A 27 17.19 0.72 -0.03
CA ALA A 27 17.75 -0.38 0.73
C ALA A 27 18.63 0.13 1.88
N GLY A 28 19.43 1.17 1.66
CA GLY A 28 20.33 1.77 2.65
C GLY A 28 19.62 2.31 3.90
N ARG A 29 18.33 2.67 3.80
CA ARG A 29 17.53 3.24 4.89
C ARG A 29 17.11 2.22 5.96
N PHE A 30 17.22 0.93 5.65
CA PHE A 30 16.92 -0.17 6.56
C PHE A 30 18.19 -0.70 7.22
N ARG A 31 18.68 -0.09 8.31
CA ARG A 31 20.00 -0.45 8.88
C ARG A 31 20.21 -1.95 9.15
N ARG A 32 19.24 -2.63 9.75
CA ARG A 32 19.31 -4.07 10.07
C ARG A 32 18.97 -4.93 8.86
N ARG A 33 19.79 -5.96 8.59
CA ARG A 33 19.62 -6.86 7.44
C ARG A 33 18.25 -7.55 7.45
N GLU A 34 17.80 -8.01 8.61
CA GLU A 34 16.53 -8.72 8.79
C GLU A 34 15.34 -7.81 8.47
N VAL A 35 15.41 -6.53 8.86
CA VAL A 35 14.37 -5.53 8.55
C VAL A 35 14.36 -5.25 7.06
N ARG A 36 15.53 -5.09 6.44
CA ARG A 36 15.67 -4.84 4.99
C ARG A 36 15.10 -5.98 4.15
N LEU A 37 15.46 -7.23 4.48
CA LEU A 37 14.94 -8.40 3.77
C LEU A 37 13.41 -8.50 3.90
N ARG A 38 12.88 -8.24 5.10
CA ARG A 38 11.45 -8.29 5.35
C ARG A 38 10.70 -7.14 4.66
N ALA A 39 11.27 -5.94 4.61
CA ALA A 39 10.72 -4.81 3.86
C ALA A 39 10.61 -5.14 2.36
N ARG A 40 11.65 -5.76 1.79
CA ARG A 40 11.62 -6.23 0.40
C ARG A 40 10.50 -7.25 0.16
N ALA A 41 10.44 -8.29 1.00
CA ALA A 41 9.40 -9.32 0.90
C ALA A 41 7.99 -8.76 1.10
N CYS A 42 7.83 -7.77 1.98
CA CYS A 42 6.58 -7.05 2.17
C CYS A 42 6.14 -6.32 0.89
N ILE A 43 7.05 -5.60 0.24
CA ILE A 43 6.75 -4.87 -1.01
C ILE A 43 6.42 -5.86 -2.13
N GLU A 44 7.19 -6.95 -2.25
CA GLU A 44 6.88 -8.04 -3.19
C GLU A 44 5.48 -8.61 -2.96
N GLY A 45 5.13 -8.90 -1.71
CA GLY A 45 3.79 -9.36 -1.34
C GLY A 45 2.71 -8.33 -1.68
N LEU A 46 2.92 -7.05 -1.37
CA LEU A 46 1.96 -5.98 -1.66
C LEU A 46 1.75 -5.74 -3.16
N LEU A 47 2.78 -5.93 -3.98
CA LEU A 47 2.70 -5.78 -5.44
C LEU A 47 2.27 -7.07 -6.15
N SER A 48 2.26 -8.19 -5.44
CA SER A 48 1.73 -9.45 -5.95
C SER A 48 0.20 -9.44 -6.04
N GLY A 49 -0.36 -10.47 -6.68
CA GLY A 49 -1.80 -10.67 -6.82
C GLY A 49 -2.52 -11.16 -5.56
N LEU A 50 -1.98 -10.94 -4.36
CA LEU A 50 -2.63 -11.36 -3.11
C LEU A 50 -4.02 -10.70 -2.99
N GLU A 51 -5.03 -11.53 -2.74
CA GLU A 51 -6.42 -11.11 -2.63
C GLU A 51 -6.65 -10.17 -1.44
N ARG A 52 -5.92 -10.40 -0.34
CA ARG A 52 -5.99 -9.59 0.88
C ARG A 52 -4.60 -9.04 1.21
N LYS A 53 -4.54 -7.76 1.57
CA LYS A 53 -3.31 -7.05 1.97
C LYS A 53 -3.41 -6.67 3.45
N ASN A 54 -3.23 -7.67 4.31
CA ASN A 54 -3.20 -7.51 5.77
C ASN A 54 -1.82 -7.94 6.31
N GLY A 55 -1.62 -8.05 7.63
CA GLY A 55 -0.32 -8.50 8.17
C GLY A 55 0.00 -9.98 7.93
N TRP A 56 -0.99 -10.79 7.58
CA TRP A 56 -0.87 -12.24 7.39
C TRP A 56 -0.46 -12.60 5.96
N SER A 57 -1.12 -12.02 4.97
CA SER A 57 -0.90 -12.41 3.57
C SER A 57 0.52 -12.13 3.06
N PRO A 58 1.17 -10.98 3.35
CA PRO A 58 2.58 -10.76 3.04
C PRO A 58 3.51 -11.66 3.85
N ALA A 59 3.13 -12.08 5.06
CA ALA A 59 3.94 -13.01 5.87
C ALA A 59 3.93 -14.41 5.24
N GLU A 60 2.76 -14.91 4.84
CA GLU A 60 2.63 -16.16 4.08
C GLU A 60 3.37 -16.10 2.75
N TYR A 61 3.25 -14.99 2.03
CA TYR A 61 3.99 -14.76 0.79
C TYR A 61 5.51 -14.80 1.02
N ALA A 62 5.99 -14.26 2.14
CA ALA A 62 7.39 -14.31 2.53
C ALA A 62 7.83 -15.68 3.07
N GLY A 63 6.92 -16.66 3.16
CA GLY A 63 7.20 -17.99 3.73
C GLY A 63 7.33 -17.99 5.26
N GLU A 64 6.84 -16.96 5.95
CA GLU A 64 6.85 -16.91 7.42
C GLU A 64 5.69 -17.76 7.99
N LEU A 65 5.96 -18.47 9.09
CA LEU A 65 4.97 -19.30 9.78
C LEU A 65 3.95 -18.50 10.59
N THR A 66 4.30 -17.26 10.96
CA THR A 66 3.47 -16.37 11.77
C THR A 66 3.55 -14.95 11.24
N PRO A 67 2.55 -14.09 11.49
CA PRO A 67 2.56 -12.70 11.04
C PRO A 67 3.48 -11.80 11.90
N ASP A 68 4.09 -12.34 12.96
CA ASP A 68 4.81 -11.54 13.97
C ASP A 68 5.98 -10.78 13.38
N GLY A 69 6.69 -11.39 12.43
CA GLY A 69 7.78 -10.74 11.71
C GLY A 69 7.28 -9.51 10.95
N MET A 70 6.22 -9.69 10.15
CA MET A 70 5.58 -8.64 9.37
C MET A 70 4.97 -7.54 10.25
N GLN A 71 4.33 -7.90 11.36
CA GLN A 71 3.78 -6.93 12.30
C GLN A 71 4.89 -6.13 13.00
N ARG A 72 6.01 -6.76 13.36
CA ARG A 72 7.17 -6.06 13.93
C ARG A 72 7.78 -5.08 12.94
N LEU A 73 7.79 -5.38 11.64
CA LEU A 73 8.24 -4.44 10.61
C LEU A 73 7.44 -3.12 10.67
N PHE A 74 6.12 -3.20 10.82
CA PHE A 74 5.27 -2.01 10.85
C PHE A 74 5.22 -1.31 12.21
N ASN A 75 5.24 -2.08 13.30
CA ASN A 75 4.91 -1.55 14.62
C ASN A 75 6.13 -1.23 15.50
N ALA A 76 7.31 -1.79 15.19
CA ALA A 76 8.47 -1.73 16.10
C ALA A 76 9.83 -1.55 15.42
N ALA A 77 9.98 -1.93 14.16
CA ALA A 77 11.26 -1.84 13.48
C ALA A 77 11.67 -0.37 13.28
N THR A 78 12.93 -0.06 13.61
CA THR A 78 13.52 1.26 13.34
C THR A 78 14.17 1.28 11.96
N TRP A 79 13.68 2.14 11.09
CA TRP A 79 14.24 2.44 9.76
C TRP A 79 14.06 3.94 9.49
N ASP A 80 14.86 4.48 8.57
CA ASP A 80 14.82 5.90 8.22
C ASP A 80 13.62 6.19 7.31
N VAL A 81 12.46 6.46 7.92
CA VAL A 81 11.20 6.68 7.22
C VAL A 81 11.25 7.90 6.30
N ASP A 82 11.79 9.00 6.82
CA ASP A 82 11.94 10.24 6.04
C ASP A 82 12.89 10.04 4.87
N GLY A 83 14.02 9.36 5.09
CA GLY A 83 14.95 9.02 4.03
C GLY A 83 14.35 8.16 2.92
N VAL A 84 13.55 7.13 3.26
CA VAL A 84 12.83 6.33 2.25
C VAL A 84 11.85 7.20 1.46
N ARG A 85 11.08 8.05 2.15
CA ARG A 85 10.13 8.97 1.49
C ARG A 85 10.87 9.88 0.51
N ASP A 86 11.98 10.46 0.94
CA ASP A 86 12.74 11.41 0.15
C ASP A 86 13.39 10.73 -1.06
N ASP A 87 13.99 9.55 -0.89
CA ASP A 87 14.58 8.77 -2.01
C ASP A 87 13.52 8.39 -3.06
N VAL A 88 12.32 7.97 -2.63
CA VAL A 88 11.22 7.63 -3.55
C VAL A 88 10.67 8.89 -4.24
N ARG A 89 10.56 10.00 -3.51
CA ARG A 89 10.11 11.28 -4.07
C ARG A 89 11.08 11.76 -5.15
N ASP A 90 12.37 11.76 -4.86
CA ASP A 90 13.39 12.27 -5.78
C ASP A 90 13.44 11.39 -7.06
N CYS A 91 13.36 10.06 -6.90
CA CYS A 91 13.19 9.14 -8.03
C CYS A 91 11.92 9.42 -8.86
N ALA A 92 10.79 9.70 -8.21
CA ALA A 92 9.56 10.07 -8.91
C ALA A 92 9.69 11.40 -9.67
N ILE A 93 10.37 12.40 -9.08
CA ILE A 93 10.64 13.68 -9.74
C ILE A 93 11.56 13.48 -10.94
N ASP A 94 12.64 12.71 -10.81
CA ASP A 94 13.59 12.47 -11.90
C ASP A 94 12.95 11.77 -13.10
N HIS A 95 11.97 10.88 -12.86
CA HIS A 95 11.32 10.11 -13.93
C HIS A 95 10.01 10.70 -14.45
N LEU A 96 9.27 11.44 -13.63
CA LEU A 96 7.94 11.94 -13.96
C LEU A 96 7.86 13.47 -13.96
N GLY A 97 8.87 14.15 -13.43
CA GLY A 97 8.90 15.60 -13.31
C GLY A 97 8.82 16.30 -14.66
N ASP A 98 7.92 17.26 -14.73
CA ASP A 98 7.66 18.12 -15.89
C ASP A 98 7.50 19.55 -15.36
N ALA A 99 8.11 20.51 -16.05
CA ALA A 99 8.05 21.93 -15.71
C ALA A 99 6.61 22.46 -15.74
N ASP A 100 5.77 21.90 -16.62
CA ASP A 100 4.35 22.23 -16.73
C ASP A 100 3.44 21.28 -15.92
N GLY A 101 4.02 20.45 -15.05
CA GLY A 101 3.29 19.52 -14.20
C GLY A 101 2.47 20.22 -13.11
N VAL A 102 1.29 19.69 -12.82
CA VAL A 102 0.36 20.22 -11.82
C VAL A 102 0.10 19.18 -10.74
N LEU A 103 0.05 19.62 -9.47
CA LEU A 103 -0.43 18.84 -8.34
C LEU A 103 -1.87 19.23 -8.02
N VAL A 104 -2.76 18.26 -8.08
CA VAL A 104 -4.18 18.40 -7.72
C VAL A 104 -4.37 17.85 -6.31
N GLY A 105 -4.71 18.74 -5.38
CA GLY A 105 -5.08 18.36 -4.01
C GLY A 105 -6.53 17.90 -3.93
N ASP A 106 -6.75 16.76 -3.28
CA ASP A 106 -8.08 16.22 -3.00
C ASP A 106 -8.08 15.50 -1.65
N ASP A 107 -9.15 15.69 -0.87
CA ASP A 107 -9.40 14.88 0.32
C ASP A 107 -10.36 13.73 -0.02
N THR A 108 -9.99 12.53 0.41
CA THR A 108 -10.83 11.34 0.25
C THR A 108 -11.13 10.75 1.62
N GLY A 109 -12.42 10.52 1.88
CA GLY A 109 -12.85 9.89 3.10
C GLY A 109 -13.09 8.39 2.95
N PHE A 110 -12.57 7.62 3.89
CA PHE A 110 -12.72 6.17 3.99
C PHE A 110 -13.64 5.86 5.17
N GLU A 111 -14.89 5.47 4.89
CA GLU A 111 -15.85 5.10 5.93
C GLU A 111 -15.36 3.89 6.76
N LYS A 112 -15.53 3.98 8.08
CA LYS A 112 -15.13 2.94 9.03
C LYS A 112 -16.26 2.64 9.99
N LYS A 113 -16.49 1.36 10.27
CA LYS A 113 -17.50 0.91 11.24
C LYS A 113 -17.00 0.89 12.68
N GLY A 114 -15.69 0.77 12.91
CA GLY A 114 -15.09 0.67 14.25
C GLY A 114 -14.21 1.87 14.63
N VAL A 115 -13.64 1.82 15.83
CA VAL A 115 -12.83 2.90 16.43
C VAL A 115 -11.33 2.58 16.52
N CYS A 116 -10.92 1.36 16.17
CA CYS A 116 -9.55 0.90 16.35
C CYS A 116 -8.59 1.29 15.21
N SER A 117 -9.09 1.85 14.11
CA SER A 117 -8.25 2.29 12.99
C SER A 117 -7.63 3.66 13.29
N ALA A 118 -6.33 3.83 13.05
CA ALA A 118 -5.63 5.09 13.32
C ALA A 118 -6.27 6.29 12.57
N GLY A 119 -6.54 7.40 13.25
CA GLY A 119 -7.13 8.60 12.62
C GLY A 119 -8.61 8.45 12.23
N VAL A 120 -9.30 7.41 12.71
CA VAL A 120 -10.75 7.30 12.55
C VAL A 120 -11.47 8.21 13.55
N GLN A 121 -12.41 9.01 13.08
CA GLN A 121 -13.28 9.85 13.92
C GLN A 121 -14.55 10.25 13.16
N ARG A 122 -15.50 10.87 13.86
CA ARG A 122 -16.67 11.47 13.23
C ARG A 122 -16.29 12.79 12.58
N GLN A 123 -16.33 12.83 11.26
CA GLN A 123 -15.98 14.00 10.46
C GLN A 123 -16.73 14.00 9.14
N TYR A 124 -16.84 15.15 8.49
CA TYR A 124 -17.47 15.26 7.18
C TYR A 124 -16.58 14.59 6.13
N THR A 125 -17.16 13.78 5.27
CA THR A 125 -16.48 13.20 4.11
C THR A 125 -17.31 13.50 2.86
N GLY A 126 -16.67 14.08 1.84
CA GLY A 126 -17.29 14.31 0.54
C GLY A 126 -17.81 13.01 -0.08
N THR A 127 -17.14 11.88 0.14
CA THR A 127 -17.51 10.57 -0.43
C THR A 127 -18.86 10.06 0.10
N ALA A 128 -19.21 10.35 1.35
CA ALA A 128 -20.51 9.96 1.93
C ALA A 128 -21.52 11.11 1.99
N GLY A 129 -21.10 12.34 1.66
CA GLY A 129 -21.93 13.56 1.69
C GLY A 129 -22.45 13.94 3.08
N LYS A 130 -21.86 13.41 4.16
CA LYS A 130 -22.35 13.57 5.53
C LYS A 130 -21.23 13.43 6.55
N ILE A 131 -21.53 13.80 7.80
CA ILE A 131 -20.68 13.47 8.95
C ILE A 131 -20.90 12.01 9.33
N THR A 132 -19.84 11.21 9.22
CA THR A 132 -19.82 9.79 9.56
C THR A 132 -18.48 9.42 10.18
N ASN A 133 -18.41 8.23 10.76
CA ASN A 133 -17.14 7.72 11.28
C ASN A 133 -16.25 7.31 10.10
N CYS A 134 -15.16 8.04 9.89
CA CYS A 134 -14.28 7.86 8.74
C CYS A 134 -12.84 8.30 9.04
N GLN A 135 -11.91 7.80 8.24
CA GLN A 135 -10.57 8.36 8.09
C GLN A 135 -10.59 9.31 6.89
N ILE A 136 -9.95 10.47 6.98
CA ILE A 136 -9.75 11.36 5.84
C ILE A 136 -8.27 11.31 5.47
N GLY A 137 -7.98 10.98 4.21
CA GLY A 137 -6.65 11.12 3.63
C GLY A 137 -6.64 12.32 2.68
N VAL A 138 -5.61 13.16 2.79
CA VAL A 138 -5.35 14.24 1.82
C VAL A 138 -4.30 13.73 0.84
N PHE A 139 -4.61 13.79 -0.45
CA PHE A 139 -3.79 13.25 -1.52
C PHE A 139 -3.41 14.35 -2.50
N LEU A 140 -2.24 14.18 -3.12
CA LEU A 140 -1.78 15.02 -4.23
C LEU A 140 -1.67 14.14 -5.47
N GLY A 141 -2.57 14.34 -6.43
CA GLY A 141 -2.50 13.72 -7.75
C GLY A 141 -1.60 14.54 -8.66
N TYR A 142 -0.58 13.92 -9.25
CA TYR A 142 0.30 14.59 -10.21
C TYR A 142 -0.21 14.39 -11.65
N ALA A 143 -0.33 15.46 -12.42
CA ALA A 143 -0.69 15.41 -13.83
C ALA A 143 0.30 16.25 -14.66
N SER A 144 0.70 15.73 -15.81
CA SER A 144 1.50 16.49 -16.78
C SER A 144 1.02 16.20 -18.20
N SER A 145 1.47 17.00 -19.17
CA SER A 145 1.19 16.77 -20.59
C SER A 145 1.70 15.39 -21.06
N SER A 146 2.77 14.90 -20.44
CA SER A 146 3.45 13.65 -20.74
C SER A 146 2.91 12.44 -19.94
N SER A 147 2.16 12.67 -18.86
CA SER A 147 1.66 11.62 -17.96
C SER A 147 0.16 11.74 -17.67
N ARG A 148 -0.63 10.75 -18.10
CA ARG A 148 -2.00 10.58 -17.62
C ARG A 148 -1.98 9.87 -16.26
N ALA A 149 -2.14 10.63 -15.17
CA ALA A 149 -2.54 10.03 -13.91
C ALA A 149 -4.03 9.66 -13.96
N GLN A 150 -4.35 8.39 -13.70
CA GLN A 150 -5.71 7.99 -13.36
C GLN A 150 -5.89 8.14 -11.85
N PRO A 151 -6.93 8.86 -11.38
CA PRO A 151 -7.25 8.89 -9.97
C PRO A 151 -7.59 7.46 -9.48
N PRO A 152 -7.28 7.12 -8.22
CA PRO A 152 -7.57 5.80 -7.66
C PRO A 152 -9.08 5.52 -7.74
N LYS A 153 -9.46 4.51 -8.53
CA LYS A 153 -10.84 4.02 -8.56
C LYS A 153 -11.10 3.20 -7.30
N HIS A 154 -11.82 3.77 -6.35
CA HIS A 154 -12.30 2.99 -5.20
C HIS A 154 -13.40 2.04 -5.66
N ARG A 155 -13.06 0.76 -5.90
CA ARG A 155 -14.07 -0.30 -6.03
C ARG A 155 -14.64 -0.50 -4.63
N GLY A 156 -15.90 -0.10 -4.43
CA GLY A 156 -16.58 -0.28 -3.15
C GLY A 156 -16.54 -1.75 -2.74
N SER A 157 -15.75 -2.08 -1.71
CA SER A 157 -15.83 -3.36 -1.04
C SER A 157 -17.04 -3.34 -0.11
N GLN A 158 -18.24 -3.35 -0.67
CA GLN A 158 -19.40 -3.89 0.04
C GLN A 158 -19.25 -5.42 0.02
N GLY A 159 -18.44 -5.93 0.95
CA GLY A 159 -18.55 -7.32 1.35
C GLY A 159 -19.91 -7.55 2.02
N PRO A 160 -20.55 -8.70 1.81
CA PRO A 160 -21.88 -8.98 2.34
C PRO A 160 -21.87 -8.90 3.87
N ALA A 161 -22.95 -8.37 4.43
CA ALA A 161 -23.16 -8.29 5.85
C ALA A 161 -23.15 -9.71 6.44
N ASP A 162 -22.13 -10.03 7.24
CA ASP A 162 -22.13 -11.22 8.05
C ASP A 162 -23.17 -11.06 9.16
N ARG A 163 -24.33 -11.67 8.95
CA ARG A 163 -25.34 -11.92 9.96
C ARG A 163 -24.98 -13.25 10.62
N THR A 164 -24.11 -13.20 11.63
CA THR A 164 -24.12 -14.19 12.71
C THR A 164 -23.22 -13.71 13.84
N ASP A 165 -23.81 -12.97 14.78
CA ASP A 165 -23.44 -13.14 16.19
C ASP A 165 -24.63 -12.70 17.05
N ARG A 166 -25.59 -13.62 17.19
CA ARG A 166 -26.49 -13.65 18.34
C ARG A 166 -26.26 -15.01 19.00
N ASP A 167 -26.10 -14.93 20.31
CA ASP A 167 -26.19 -16.01 21.28
C ASP A 167 -25.03 -17.01 21.34
N GLN A 168 -23.94 -16.63 22.02
CA GLN A 168 -23.28 -17.55 22.95
C GLN A 168 -23.01 -16.89 24.32
N PRO A 169 -23.46 -17.51 25.43
CA PRO A 169 -23.31 -16.98 26.77
C PRO A 169 -21.89 -17.22 27.31
N GLN A 170 -21.40 -16.26 28.10
CA GLN A 170 -20.14 -16.41 28.82
C GLN A 170 -20.24 -17.50 29.89
N ARG A 171 -19.25 -18.40 29.90
CA ARG A 171 -18.84 -19.21 31.04
C ARG A 171 -17.35 -19.03 31.24
#